data_AF-A0A9R0I0Q2-F1
#
_entry.id   AF-A0A9R0I0Q2-F1
#
_cell.length_a   1.000
_cell.length_b   1.000
_cell.length_c   1.000
_cell.angle_alpha   90.00
_cell.angle_beta   90.00
_cell.angle_gamma   90.00
#
_symmetry.space_group_name_H-M   'P 1'
#
loop_
_entity.id
_entity.type
_entity.pdbx_description
1 polymer ?
#
loop_
_entity_poly.entity_id
_entity_poly.type
_entity_poly.pdbx_seq_one_letter_code
_entity_poly.pdbx_strand_id
1 'polypeptide(L)'
;MDCTSSPWISGTFTLSPPRPPLSLSSSSSSFRFFCGSQFSAKDLRFVLHDSLHFSGTDITHAKAARDGFTSQIRNLSEIERETSICINKGVELGKTALYIAAEDDALMSHSSVPLPVDAFLERLVNLSTSYCPHYRSSLASSPEDLLDSVERYLYITKGFRRTTAGSNPSTKDYYLHSVLAQRCGSVAILSLIYSEVLKMLQLWGVINFDVEIYHPRDISSLPRAYNKKKGKESDQKHIMTSESLLVEVCSVRIAFLCSLPSCC
;
A
#
# COMPACT_ATOMS: atom_id res chain seq x y z
N MET A 1 60.69 -9.00 8.47
CA MET A 1 61.15 -8.70 9.84
C MET A 1 60.44 -7.43 10.27
N ASP A 2 59.46 -7.66 11.15
CA ASP A 2 58.84 -6.82 12.17
C ASP A 2 58.44 -5.36 11.90
N CYS A 3 57.14 -5.10 12.08
CA CYS A 3 56.62 -3.89 12.71
C CYS A 3 55.54 -4.29 13.75
N THR A 4 55.98 -4.45 15.00
CA THR A 4 55.41 -3.93 16.27
C THR A 4 53.90 -3.66 16.43
N SER A 5 53.30 -4.38 17.40
CA SER A 5 52.51 -3.91 18.59
C SER A 5 51.31 -2.97 18.38
N SER A 6 50.08 -3.10 18.93
CA SER A 6 49.52 -3.68 20.18
C SER A 6 47.98 -3.30 20.22
N PRO A 7 47.18 -3.35 21.32
CA PRO A 7 46.46 -4.47 21.98
C PRO A 7 44.91 -4.25 22.21
N TRP A 8 44.23 -5.21 22.89
CA TRP A 8 42.85 -5.20 23.48
C TRP A 8 41.68 -5.43 22.48
N ILE A 9 40.66 -6.30 22.65
CA ILE A 9 39.98 -6.90 23.82
C ILE A 9 39.54 -8.34 23.44
N SER A 10 39.87 -9.32 24.30
CA SER A 10 39.20 -10.63 24.34
C SER A 10 37.77 -10.49 24.84
N GLY A 11 36.80 -10.98 24.08
CA GLY A 11 35.42 -11.17 24.52
C GLY A 11 34.90 -12.53 24.06
N THR A 12 35.15 -13.57 24.85
CA THR A 12 34.48 -14.87 24.72
C THR A 12 33.04 -14.73 25.20
N PHE A 13 32.07 -14.84 24.29
CA PHE A 13 30.66 -14.99 24.67
C PHE A 13 30.35 -16.46 24.93
N THR A 14 30.33 -16.86 26.19
CA THR A 14 29.73 -18.12 26.64
C THR A 14 28.21 -17.97 26.70
N LEU A 15 27.50 -18.69 25.84
CA LEU A 15 26.04 -18.86 25.93
C LEU A 15 25.72 -19.86 27.03
N SER A 16 25.21 -19.38 28.17
CA SER A 16 24.60 -20.22 29.19
C SER A 16 23.11 -20.42 28.86
N PRO A 17 22.56 -21.65 28.92
CA PRO A 17 21.13 -21.86 28.72
C PRO A 17 20.35 -21.51 30.01
N PRO A 18 19.18 -20.86 29.93
CA PRO A 18 18.35 -20.64 31.10
C PRO A 18 17.58 -21.91 31.49
N ARG A 19 17.51 -22.17 32.80
CA ARG A 19 16.71 -23.22 33.45
C ARG A 19 15.22 -22.85 33.41
N PRO A 20 14.27 -23.79 33.23
CA PRO A 20 12.88 -23.43 32.98
C PRO A 20 12.12 -23.09 34.28
N PRO A 21 11.18 -22.14 34.26
CA PRO A 21 10.08 -22.13 35.21
C PRO A 21 8.92 -23.00 34.69
N LEU A 22 8.25 -23.65 35.64
CA LEU A 22 7.12 -24.53 35.46
C LEU A 22 5.87 -23.77 34.96
N SER A 23 5.24 -24.37 33.94
CA SER A 23 3.84 -24.26 33.47
C SER A 23 2.94 -23.12 33.97
N LEU A 24 2.37 -22.35 33.04
CA LEU A 24 0.91 -22.30 32.76
C LEU A 24 0.59 -21.36 31.58
N SER A 25 -0.30 -21.84 30.70
CA SER A 25 -1.19 -21.07 29.81
C SER A 25 -0.63 -20.50 28.50
N SER A 26 -0.99 -21.20 27.41
CA SER A 26 -0.89 -20.80 26.00
C SER A 26 -1.44 -19.39 25.76
N SER A 27 -0.55 -18.46 25.41
CA SER A 27 -0.90 -17.18 24.81
C SER A 27 0.00 -16.92 23.61
N SER A 28 -0.63 -16.68 22.46
CA SER A 28 -0.01 -16.41 21.17
C SER A 28 0.91 -15.19 21.25
N SER A 29 2.23 -15.40 21.15
CA SER A 29 3.22 -14.33 21.14
C SER A 29 3.30 -13.71 19.74
N SER A 30 2.48 -12.69 19.48
CA SER A 30 2.76 -11.71 18.43
C SER A 30 4.01 -10.92 18.82
N PHE A 31 5.13 -11.15 18.13
CA PHE A 31 6.33 -10.33 18.24
C PHE A 31 6.01 -8.89 17.78
N ARG A 32 5.80 -7.98 18.73
CA ARG A 32 5.77 -6.53 18.47
C ARG A 32 7.14 -5.96 18.80
N PHE A 33 7.94 -5.69 17.78
CA PHE A 33 9.10 -4.82 17.90
C PHE A 33 8.62 -3.36 17.85
N PHE A 34 8.85 -2.59 18.90
CA PHE A 34 8.72 -1.13 18.89
C PHE A 34 10.09 -0.54 18.63
N CYS A 35 10.22 0.27 17.58
CA CYS A 35 11.42 1.04 17.28
C CYS A 35 11.03 2.52 17.17
N GLY A 36 11.16 3.26 18.28
CA GLY A 36 10.87 4.69 18.30
C GLY A 36 12.05 5.50 17.77
N SER A 37 11.88 6.13 16.61
CA SER A 37 12.83 7.10 16.08
C SER A 37 12.14 8.09 15.13
N GLN A 38 12.29 9.38 15.42
CA GLN A 38 11.87 10.49 14.56
C GLN A 38 12.78 10.53 13.32
N PHE A 39 12.35 9.94 12.19
CA PHE A 39 13.12 10.00 10.95
C PHE A 39 12.60 11.10 10.00
N SER A 40 13.49 12.01 9.64
CA SER A 40 13.33 12.91 8.50
C SER A 40 13.42 12.10 7.19
N ALA A 41 12.60 12.43 6.18
CA ALA A 41 12.57 11.75 4.87
C ALA A 41 13.94 11.68 4.14
N LYS A 42 14.94 12.44 4.60
CA LYS A 42 16.32 12.43 4.10
C LYS A 42 17.16 11.25 4.59
N ASP A 43 16.67 10.47 5.57
CA ASP A 43 17.48 9.50 6.32
C ASP A 43 16.93 8.06 6.27
N LEU A 44 16.22 7.70 5.20
CA LEU A 44 15.84 6.31 4.91
C LEU A 44 17.09 5.49 4.54
N ARG A 45 17.97 5.22 5.51
CA ARG A 45 19.16 4.39 5.31
C ARG A 45 18.75 2.94 5.12
N PHE A 46 19.13 2.38 3.97
CA PHE A 46 18.69 1.08 3.46
C PHE A 46 19.42 -0.11 4.10
N VAL A 47 19.47 -0.15 5.44
CA VAL A 47 20.23 -1.13 6.23
C VAL A 47 19.91 -2.58 5.85
N LEU A 48 18.65 -2.88 5.51
CA LEU A 48 18.24 -4.22 5.07
C LEU A 48 18.85 -4.61 3.72
N HIS A 49 18.76 -3.74 2.72
CA HIS A 49 19.28 -4.00 1.38
C HIS A 49 20.80 -4.14 1.40
N ASP A 50 21.49 -3.27 2.15
CA ASP A 50 22.94 -3.31 2.29
C ASP A 50 23.40 -4.62 2.96
N SER A 51 22.66 -5.08 3.98
CA SER A 51 22.94 -6.36 4.66
C SER A 51 22.71 -7.56 3.74
N LEU A 52 21.60 -7.56 2.99
CA LEU A 52 21.28 -8.63 2.03
C LEU A 52 22.32 -8.70 0.90
N HIS A 53 22.71 -7.54 0.35
CA HIS A 53 23.77 -7.45 -0.64
C HIS A 53 25.10 -7.98 -0.11
N PHE A 54 25.48 -7.63 1.12
CA PHE A 54 26.70 -8.14 1.75
C PHE A 54 26.65 -9.67 1.99
N SER A 55 25.46 -10.22 2.22
CA SER A 55 25.24 -11.68 2.29
C SER A 55 25.21 -12.39 0.94
N GLY A 56 25.41 -11.66 -0.17
CA GLY A 56 25.45 -12.22 -1.52
C GLY A 56 24.07 -12.43 -2.16
N THR A 57 23.00 -11.86 -1.60
CA THR A 57 21.68 -11.84 -2.24
C THR A 57 21.65 -10.79 -3.35
N ASP A 58 21.16 -11.16 -4.53
CA ASP A 58 20.87 -10.19 -5.59
C ASP A 58 19.68 -9.32 -5.17
N ILE A 59 19.94 -8.03 -4.96
CA ILE A 59 18.94 -7.03 -4.55
C ILE A 59 18.62 -6.06 -5.69
N THR A 60 19.07 -6.31 -6.92
CA THR A 60 18.96 -5.35 -8.04
C THR A 60 17.53 -4.89 -8.25
N HIS A 61 16.58 -5.85 -8.33
CA HIS A 61 15.17 -5.55 -8.54
C HIS A 61 14.50 -4.92 -7.32
N ALA A 62 14.86 -5.38 -6.11
CA ALA A 62 14.35 -4.81 -4.87
C ALA A 62 14.75 -3.33 -4.72
N LYS A 63 16.01 -3.01 -5.00
CA LYS A 63 16.54 -1.65 -4.97
C LYS A 63 15.89 -0.76 -6.03
N ALA A 64 15.74 -1.25 -7.25
CA ALA A 64 15.06 -0.49 -8.31
C ALA A 64 13.60 -0.18 -7.96
N ALA A 65 12.87 -1.15 -7.39
CA ALA A 65 11.51 -0.96 -6.91
C ALA A 65 11.45 0.07 -5.76
N ARG A 66 12.40 -0.01 -4.82
CA ARG A 66 12.52 0.94 -3.72
C ARG A 66 12.81 2.36 -4.20
N ASP A 67 13.72 2.54 -5.15
CA ASP A 67 14.03 3.85 -5.74
C ASP A 67 12.79 4.44 -6.43
N GLY A 68 12.03 3.60 -7.15
CA GLY A 68 10.74 3.95 -7.74
C GLY A 68 9.73 4.42 -6.68
N PHE A 69 9.57 3.68 -5.59
CA PHE A 69 8.73 4.07 -4.47
C PHE A 69 9.17 5.41 -3.86
N THR A 70 10.46 5.57 -3.56
CA THR A 70 10.99 6.80 -2.97
C THR A 70 10.78 8.01 -3.87
N SER A 71 10.88 7.85 -5.19
CA SER A 71 10.57 8.92 -6.14
C SER A 71 9.12 9.40 -6.04
N GLN A 72 8.17 8.49 -5.81
CA GLN A 72 6.76 8.82 -5.62
C GLN A 72 6.54 9.53 -4.28
N ILE A 73 7.09 9.01 -3.19
CA ILE A 73 6.88 9.59 -1.85
C ILE A 73 7.51 10.99 -1.72
N ARG A 74 8.59 11.29 -2.45
CA ARG A 74 9.18 12.63 -2.47
C ARG A 74 8.26 13.70 -3.04
N ASN A 75 7.30 13.31 -3.87
CA ASN A 75 6.30 14.22 -4.42
C ASN A 75 5.12 14.45 -3.47
N LEU A 76 5.06 13.77 -2.33
CA LEU A 76 3.96 13.83 -1.38
C LEU A 76 4.19 14.98 -0.39
N SER A 77 3.69 16.17 -0.74
CA SER A 77 3.72 17.36 0.14
C SER A 77 2.87 17.17 1.41
N GLU A 78 3.10 17.99 2.45
CA GLU A 78 2.31 17.95 3.70
C GLU A 78 0.80 18.01 3.44
N ILE A 79 0.37 18.88 2.53
CA ILE A 79 -1.03 19.02 2.12
C ILE A 79 -1.52 17.72 1.49
N GLU A 80 -0.75 17.14 0.57
CA GLU A 80 -1.12 15.92 -0.14
C GLU A 80 -1.20 14.69 0.76
N ARG A 81 -0.43 14.65 1.85
CA ARG A 81 -0.51 13.57 2.86
C ARG A 81 -1.90 13.50 3.46
N GLU A 82 -2.46 14.65 3.77
CA GLU A 82 -3.74 14.83 4.43
C GLU A 82 -4.91 14.89 3.44
N THR A 83 -4.64 15.10 2.14
CA THR A 83 -5.71 15.07 1.12
C THR A 83 -6.30 13.68 0.92
N SER A 84 -7.60 13.67 0.62
CA SER A 84 -8.32 12.47 0.19
C SER A 84 -7.65 11.82 -1.02
N ILE A 85 -7.63 10.49 -1.04
CA ILE A 85 -7.00 9.67 -2.08
C ILE A 85 -7.47 10.01 -3.50
N CYS A 86 -8.69 10.50 -3.70
CA CYS A 86 -9.22 10.90 -5.01
C CYS A 86 -8.79 12.30 -5.47
N ILE A 87 -8.37 13.16 -4.54
CA ILE A 87 -8.03 14.58 -4.83
C ILE A 87 -6.52 14.75 -5.02
N ASN A 88 -5.72 13.84 -4.46
CA ASN A 88 -4.26 13.86 -4.57
C ASN A 88 -3.78 13.85 -6.04
N LYS A 89 -2.94 14.84 -6.39
CA LYS A 89 -2.34 15.00 -7.73
C LYS A 89 -0.82 14.77 -7.76
N GLY A 90 -0.12 14.89 -6.63
CA GLY A 90 1.33 14.75 -6.58
C GLY A 90 1.85 13.32 -6.66
N VAL A 91 1.02 12.32 -6.37
CA VAL A 91 1.45 10.91 -6.30
C VAL A 91 0.50 9.98 -7.06
N GLU A 92 1.11 9.08 -7.84
CA GLU A 92 0.43 7.95 -8.45
C GLU A 92 0.35 6.81 -7.42
N LEU A 93 -0.78 6.70 -6.73
CA LEU A 93 -0.97 5.72 -5.64
C LEU A 93 -0.90 4.28 -6.18
N GLY A 94 -1.46 4.03 -7.36
CA GLY A 94 -1.37 2.74 -8.04
C GLY A 94 0.07 2.33 -8.35
N LYS A 95 0.87 3.24 -8.89
CA LYS A 95 2.30 3.00 -9.17
C LYS A 95 3.10 2.79 -7.90
N THR A 96 2.82 3.59 -6.88
CA THR A 96 3.43 3.46 -5.56
C THR A 96 3.15 2.08 -4.96
N ALA A 97 1.90 1.61 -4.98
CA ALA A 97 1.53 0.30 -4.48
C ALA A 97 2.17 -0.87 -5.25
N LEU A 98 2.41 -0.69 -6.56
CA LEU A 98 3.13 -1.67 -7.39
C LEU A 98 4.62 -1.70 -7.09
N TYR A 99 5.26 -0.57 -6.81
CA TYR A 99 6.66 -0.57 -6.36
C TYR A 99 6.84 -1.29 -5.03
N ILE A 100 5.93 -1.06 -4.07
CA ILE A 100 5.94 -1.81 -2.80
C ILE A 100 5.77 -3.32 -3.08
N ALA A 101 4.98 -3.71 -4.09
CA ALA A 101 4.78 -5.12 -4.42
C ALA A 101 5.99 -5.73 -5.14
N ALA A 102 6.62 -4.96 -6.04
CA ALA A 102 7.80 -5.38 -6.79
C ALA A 102 9.01 -5.60 -5.89
N GLU A 103 9.17 -4.74 -4.87
CA GLU A 103 10.24 -4.90 -3.89
C GLU A 103 10.06 -6.16 -3.06
N ASP A 104 8.87 -6.35 -2.49
CA ASP A 104 8.57 -7.49 -1.65
C ASP A 104 8.65 -8.81 -2.44
N ASP A 105 8.17 -8.82 -3.69
CA ASP A 105 8.31 -9.95 -4.61
C ASP A 105 9.78 -10.27 -4.91
N ALA A 106 10.61 -9.27 -5.20
CA ALA A 106 12.03 -9.47 -5.45
C ALA A 106 12.77 -10.05 -4.23
N LEU A 107 12.42 -9.59 -3.02
CA LEU A 107 13.02 -10.06 -1.77
C LEU A 107 12.55 -11.47 -1.39
N MET A 108 11.28 -11.82 -1.64
CA MET A 108 10.72 -13.12 -1.25
C MET A 108 10.96 -14.23 -2.27
N SER A 109 10.89 -13.92 -3.56
CA SER A 109 10.91 -14.93 -4.62
C SER A 109 12.31 -15.26 -5.14
N HIS A 110 13.30 -14.39 -4.89
CA HIS A 110 14.62 -14.41 -5.54
C HIS A 110 14.52 -14.50 -7.08
N SER A 111 13.42 -14.02 -7.66
CA SER A 111 13.18 -14.05 -9.10
C SER A 111 14.22 -13.21 -9.83
N SER A 112 14.78 -13.75 -10.91
CA SER A 112 15.62 -13.00 -11.84
C SER A 112 14.84 -12.04 -12.72
N VAL A 113 13.50 -12.17 -12.76
CA VAL A 113 12.58 -11.36 -13.55
C VAL A 113 11.85 -10.38 -12.62
N PRO A 114 11.89 -9.07 -12.90
CA PRO A 114 11.18 -8.08 -12.08
C PRO A 114 9.66 -8.15 -12.30
N LEU A 115 8.90 -7.77 -11.28
CA LEU A 115 7.46 -7.54 -11.40
C LEU A 115 7.20 -6.49 -12.51
N PRO A 116 6.34 -6.78 -13.51
CA PRO A 116 6.09 -5.86 -14.63
C PRO A 116 5.16 -4.72 -14.23
N VAL A 117 5.69 -3.73 -13.50
CA VAL A 117 4.94 -2.57 -12.97
C VAL A 117 4.12 -1.88 -14.06
N ASP A 118 4.72 -1.57 -15.22
CA ASP A 118 4.05 -0.84 -16.29
C ASP A 118 2.88 -1.63 -16.90
N ALA A 119 2.99 -2.96 -17.00
CA ALA A 119 1.88 -3.79 -17.50
C ALA A 119 0.68 -3.79 -16.53
N PHE A 120 0.93 -3.75 -15.22
CA PHE A 120 -0.15 -3.64 -14.23
C PHE A 120 -0.74 -2.23 -14.16
N LEU A 121 0.05 -1.19 -14.41
CA LEU A 121 -0.47 0.18 -14.58
C LEU A 121 -1.36 0.27 -15.81
N GLU A 122 -0.93 -0.28 -16.94
CA GLU A 122 -1.74 -0.34 -18.14
C GLU A 122 -3.05 -1.08 -17.88
N ARG A 123 -3.04 -2.17 -17.11
CA ARG A 123 -4.25 -2.88 -16.70
C ARG A 123 -5.19 -2.00 -15.86
N LEU A 124 -4.67 -1.12 -15.02
CA LEU A 124 -5.45 -0.18 -14.21
C LEU A 124 -6.03 0.96 -15.07
N VAL A 125 -5.26 1.49 -16.01
CA VAL A 125 -5.74 2.43 -17.02
C VAL A 125 -6.84 1.79 -17.88
N ASN A 126 -6.62 0.56 -18.34
CA ASN A 126 -7.59 -0.22 -19.11
C ASN A 126 -8.87 -0.50 -18.32
N LEU A 127 -8.77 -0.70 -17.00
CA LEU A 127 -9.94 -0.80 -16.12
C LEU A 127 -10.76 0.50 -16.14
N SER A 128 -10.09 1.65 -16.20
CA SER A 128 -10.75 2.95 -16.27
C SER A 128 -11.34 3.21 -17.66
N THR A 129 -10.60 2.97 -18.74
CA THR A 129 -11.06 3.22 -20.13
C THR A 129 -12.19 2.28 -20.53
N SER A 130 -12.23 1.08 -19.94
CA SER A 130 -13.31 0.11 -20.12
C SER A 130 -14.63 0.54 -19.46
N TYR A 131 -14.63 1.59 -18.62
CA TYR A 131 -15.88 2.14 -18.09
C TYR A 131 -16.63 2.81 -19.24
N CYS A 132 -17.68 2.14 -19.70
CA CYS A 132 -18.52 2.64 -20.76
C CYS A 132 -19.72 3.41 -20.17
N PRO A 133 -20.01 4.63 -20.64
CA PRO A 133 -21.20 5.35 -20.22
C PRO A 133 -22.53 4.65 -20.55
N HIS A 134 -22.59 3.49 -21.21
CA HIS A 134 -23.82 2.71 -21.34
C HIS A 134 -24.34 2.14 -19.99
N TYR A 135 -23.53 2.19 -18.91
CA TYR A 135 -24.03 2.04 -17.53
C TYR A 135 -24.81 3.26 -17.04
N ARG A 136 -24.68 4.41 -17.71
CA ARG A 136 -25.63 5.49 -17.58
C ARG A 136 -26.93 4.99 -18.18
N SER A 137 -27.86 4.61 -17.32
CA SER A 137 -29.28 4.81 -17.64
C SER A 137 -29.45 6.24 -18.17
N SER A 138 -30.47 6.48 -18.99
CA SER A 138 -30.81 7.77 -19.58
C SER A 138 -30.98 8.96 -18.59
N LEU A 139 -30.71 8.77 -17.28
CA LEU A 139 -30.75 9.77 -16.22
C LEU A 139 -29.52 9.67 -15.29
N ALA A 140 -28.35 10.19 -15.68
CA ALA A 140 -27.43 10.71 -14.66
C ALA A 140 -27.96 12.09 -14.26
N SER A 141 -29.01 12.11 -13.43
CA SER A 141 -29.64 13.35 -12.93
C SER A 141 -28.81 14.03 -11.85
N SER A 142 -27.94 13.28 -11.16
CA SER A 142 -27.16 13.78 -10.03
C SER A 142 -25.73 13.21 -9.98
N PRO A 143 -24.80 13.89 -9.28
CA PRO A 143 -23.47 13.36 -8.93
C PRO A 143 -23.53 11.97 -8.29
N GLU A 144 -24.53 11.73 -7.46
CA GLU A 144 -24.75 10.47 -6.74
C GLU A 144 -25.11 9.32 -7.70
N ASP A 145 -25.95 9.56 -8.71
CA ASP A 145 -26.28 8.55 -9.73
C ASP A 145 -25.04 8.13 -10.54
N LEU A 146 -24.15 9.10 -10.83
CA LEU A 146 -22.89 8.82 -11.53
C LEU A 146 -21.99 7.93 -10.69
N LEU A 147 -21.79 8.24 -9.42
CA LEU A 147 -20.94 7.45 -8.52
C LEU A 147 -21.51 6.04 -8.32
N ASP A 148 -22.82 5.89 -8.13
CA ASP A 148 -23.46 4.56 -8.06
C ASP A 148 -23.20 3.73 -9.33
N SER A 149 -23.25 4.36 -10.51
CA SER A 149 -22.95 3.66 -11.75
C SER A 149 -21.50 3.15 -11.83
N VAL A 150 -20.54 3.90 -11.27
CA VAL A 150 -19.13 3.48 -11.19
C VAL A 150 -18.95 2.35 -10.17
N GLU A 151 -19.65 2.41 -9.02
CA GLU A 151 -19.66 1.32 -8.04
C GLU A 151 -20.20 0.03 -8.63
N ARG A 152 -21.36 0.10 -9.30
CA ARG A 152 -21.95 -1.05 -10.00
C ARG A 152 -20.99 -1.60 -11.06
N TYR A 153 -20.34 -0.74 -11.83
CA TYR A 153 -19.32 -1.17 -12.78
C TYR A 153 -18.18 -1.93 -12.12
N LEU A 154 -17.60 -1.42 -11.03
CA LEU A 154 -16.46 -2.06 -10.36
C LEU A 154 -16.86 -3.36 -9.67
N TYR A 155 -17.93 -3.35 -8.89
CA TYR A 155 -18.26 -4.45 -8.00
C TYR A 155 -19.17 -5.49 -8.65
N ILE A 156 -20.08 -5.08 -9.53
CA ILE A 156 -21.00 -6.00 -10.21
C ILE A 156 -20.41 -6.43 -11.55
N THR A 157 -20.09 -5.48 -12.44
CA THR A 157 -19.66 -5.83 -13.80
C THR A 157 -18.23 -6.38 -13.83
N LYS A 158 -17.29 -5.71 -13.15
CA LYS A 158 -15.89 -6.16 -13.06
C LYS A 158 -15.65 -7.15 -11.93
N GLY A 159 -16.63 -7.35 -11.06
CA GLY A 159 -16.66 -8.41 -10.06
C GLY A 159 -15.67 -8.25 -8.93
N PHE A 160 -15.19 -7.03 -8.65
CA PHE A 160 -14.31 -6.79 -7.50
C PHE A 160 -15.04 -7.06 -6.19
N ARG A 161 -14.40 -7.83 -5.31
CA ARG A 161 -14.94 -8.24 -4.01
C ARG A 161 -13.91 -8.05 -2.91
N ARG A 162 -14.40 -7.86 -1.69
CA ARG A 162 -13.58 -7.80 -0.49
C ARG A 162 -13.27 -9.19 0.02
N THR A 163 -12.04 -9.41 0.45
CA THR A 163 -11.65 -10.64 1.16
C THR A 163 -12.40 -10.72 2.49
N THR A 164 -13.14 -11.80 2.70
CA THR A 164 -14.01 -11.97 3.88
C THR A 164 -13.22 -12.55 5.06
N ALA A 165 -13.57 -12.14 6.28
CA ALA A 165 -12.90 -12.56 7.51
C ALA A 165 -12.93 -14.08 7.77
N GLY A 166 -13.80 -14.84 7.08
CA GLY A 166 -13.87 -16.31 7.18
C GLY A 166 -12.98 -17.06 6.18
N SER A 167 -12.43 -16.38 5.17
CA SER A 167 -11.38 -16.93 4.31
C SER A 167 -10.03 -16.66 4.95
N ASN A 168 -9.11 -17.64 4.93
CA ASN A 168 -7.74 -17.41 5.40
C ASN A 168 -7.15 -16.24 4.60
N PRO A 169 -6.89 -15.07 5.21
CA PRO A 169 -6.45 -13.90 4.49
C PRO A 169 -5.11 -14.22 3.84
N SER A 170 -5.07 -14.17 2.51
CA SER A 170 -3.85 -14.42 1.77
C SER A 170 -3.04 -13.13 1.72
N THR A 171 -1.71 -13.22 1.79
CA THR A 171 -0.84 -12.05 1.55
C THR A 171 -1.11 -11.41 0.19
N LYS A 172 -1.61 -12.20 -0.78
CA LYS A 172 -2.01 -11.77 -2.13
C LYS A 172 -3.14 -10.74 -2.13
N ASP A 173 -4.03 -10.77 -1.15
CA ASP A 173 -5.14 -9.82 -1.03
C ASP A 173 -4.67 -8.37 -0.80
N TYR A 174 -3.40 -8.19 -0.43
CA TYR A 174 -2.80 -6.90 -0.14
C TYR A 174 -1.91 -6.37 -1.28
N TYR A 175 -1.70 -7.11 -2.38
CA TYR A 175 -0.93 -6.61 -3.53
C TYR A 175 -1.84 -6.22 -4.69
N LEU A 176 -1.66 -5.00 -5.20
CA LEU A 176 -2.46 -4.46 -6.30
C LEU A 176 -2.50 -5.40 -7.52
N HIS A 177 -1.34 -5.92 -7.93
CA HIS A 177 -1.26 -6.80 -9.10
C HIS A 177 -2.09 -8.10 -8.93
N SER A 178 -2.10 -8.67 -7.72
CA SER A 178 -2.85 -9.87 -7.39
C SER A 178 -4.35 -9.59 -7.36
N VAL A 179 -4.76 -8.48 -6.75
CA VAL A 179 -6.18 -8.06 -6.69
C VAL A 179 -6.72 -7.72 -8.08
N LEU A 180 -5.94 -7.08 -8.96
CA LEU A 180 -6.34 -6.82 -10.35
C LEU A 180 -6.58 -8.12 -11.14
N ALA A 181 -5.85 -9.19 -10.83
CA ALA A 181 -6.00 -10.50 -11.44
C ALA A 181 -7.21 -11.26 -10.88
N GLN A 182 -7.28 -11.39 -9.55
CA GLN A 182 -8.25 -12.24 -8.85
C GLN A 182 -9.60 -11.56 -8.62
N ARG A 183 -9.65 -10.22 -8.71
CA ARG A 183 -10.82 -9.40 -8.35
C ARG A 183 -11.26 -9.59 -6.91
N CYS A 184 -10.35 -10.01 -6.04
CA CYS A 184 -10.56 -10.13 -4.60
C CYS A 184 -9.38 -9.47 -3.88
N GLY A 185 -9.65 -8.67 -2.84
CA GLY A 185 -8.58 -7.99 -2.11
C GLY A 185 -9.04 -7.29 -0.84
N SER A 186 -8.07 -6.71 -0.14
CA SER A 186 -8.30 -5.91 1.06
C SER A 186 -9.05 -4.61 0.73
N VAL A 187 -9.69 -4.03 1.75
CA VAL A 187 -10.41 -2.76 1.61
C VAL A 187 -9.47 -1.61 1.18
N ALA A 188 -8.21 -1.63 1.61
CA ALA A 188 -7.18 -0.68 1.17
C ALA A 188 -6.96 -0.73 -0.34
N ILE A 189 -6.71 -1.93 -0.88
CA ILE A 189 -6.42 -2.10 -2.31
C ILE A 189 -7.65 -1.82 -3.16
N LEU A 190 -8.84 -2.18 -2.68
CA LEU A 190 -10.10 -1.80 -3.35
C LEU A 190 -10.31 -0.28 -3.34
N SER A 191 -10.00 0.41 -2.23
CA SER A 191 -10.10 1.87 -2.14
C SER A 191 -9.12 2.53 -3.11
N LEU A 192 -7.91 2.00 -3.23
CA LEU A 192 -6.91 2.43 -4.18
C LEU A 192 -7.41 2.26 -5.62
N ILE A 193 -7.87 1.07 -6.00
CA ILE A 193 -8.39 0.80 -7.36
C ILE A 193 -9.53 1.76 -7.68
N TYR A 194 -10.45 1.97 -6.73
CA TYR A 194 -11.56 2.88 -6.93
C TYR A 194 -11.08 4.33 -7.13
N SER A 195 -10.11 4.79 -6.32
CA SER A 195 -9.55 6.13 -6.45
C SER A 195 -8.88 6.36 -7.80
N GLU A 196 -8.15 5.38 -8.33
CA GLU A 196 -7.44 5.49 -9.61
C GLU A 196 -8.44 5.55 -10.77
N VAL A 197 -9.52 4.77 -10.71
CA VAL A 197 -10.61 4.86 -11.69
C VAL A 197 -11.29 6.23 -11.65
N LEU A 198 -11.60 6.74 -10.46
CA LEU A 198 -12.23 8.06 -10.31
C LEU A 198 -11.32 9.20 -10.79
N LYS A 199 -10.02 9.15 -10.49
CA LYS A 199 -9.03 10.12 -10.99
C LYS A 199 -8.99 10.14 -12.51
N MET A 200 -8.96 8.97 -13.15
CA MET A 200 -8.98 8.89 -14.62
C MET A 200 -10.27 9.46 -15.20
N LEU A 201 -11.43 9.18 -14.59
CA LEU A 201 -12.71 9.75 -15.01
C LEU A 201 -12.77 11.28 -14.80
N GLN A 202 -12.15 11.82 -13.76
CA GLN A 202 -11.98 13.27 -13.57
C GLN A 202 -11.07 13.87 -14.64
N LEU A 203 -9.94 13.23 -14.96
CA LEU A 203 -9.01 13.69 -16.00
C LEU A 203 -9.65 13.72 -17.39
N TRP A 204 -10.55 12.78 -17.70
CA TRP A 204 -11.32 12.80 -18.94
C TRP A 204 -12.54 13.74 -18.91
N GLY A 205 -12.79 14.44 -17.80
CA GLY A 205 -13.91 15.36 -17.66
C GLY A 205 -15.28 14.68 -17.51
N VAL A 206 -15.33 13.37 -17.23
CA VAL A 206 -16.57 12.64 -16.95
C VAL A 206 -17.13 13.03 -15.58
N ILE A 207 -16.24 13.28 -14.62
CA ILE A 207 -16.53 13.78 -13.28
C ILE A 207 -16.04 15.22 -13.20
N ASN A 208 -16.93 16.15 -12.85
CA ASN A 208 -16.66 17.59 -12.77
C ASN A 208 -16.87 18.16 -11.35
N PHE A 209 -16.88 17.30 -10.34
CA PHE A 209 -17.05 17.65 -8.93
C PHE A 209 -15.99 16.93 -8.08
N ASP A 210 -15.76 17.44 -6.87
CA ASP A 210 -14.81 16.85 -5.93
C ASP A 210 -15.38 15.55 -5.36
N VAL A 211 -14.58 14.48 -5.41
CA VAL A 211 -14.98 13.15 -4.92
C VAL A 211 -14.12 12.76 -3.73
N GLU A 212 -14.75 12.18 -2.72
CA GLU A 212 -14.06 11.51 -1.62
C GLU A 212 -14.49 10.05 -1.55
N ILE A 213 -13.61 9.20 -1.01
CA ILE A 213 -13.91 7.79 -0.75
C ILE A 213 -14.10 7.58 0.74
N TYR A 214 -15.27 7.04 1.08
CA TYR A 214 -15.54 6.43 2.36
C TYR A 214 -14.81 5.09 2.44
N HIS A 215 -13.92 4.97 3.42
CA HIS A 215 -13.21 3.73 3.69
C HIS A 215 -13.84 2.97 4.87
N PRO A 216 -14.51 1.82 4.61
CA PRO A 216 -15.21 1.08 5.64
C PRO A 216 -14.25 0.39 6.62
N ARG A 217 -14.57 0.50 7.92
CA ARG A 217 -13.82 -0.18 8.99
C ARG A 217 -14.46 -1.50 9.46
N ASP A 218 -15.68 -1.78 9.02
CA ASP A 218 -16.33 -3.08 9.24
C ASP A 218 -15.70 -4.16 8.35
N ILE A 219 -16.15 -5.41 8.47
CA ILE A 219 -15.53 -6.58 7.83
C ILE A 219 -16.07 -6.92 6.43
N SER A 220 -17.18 -6.31 5.99
CA SER A 220 -17.91 -6.77 4.81
C SER A 220 -18.21 -5.66 3.79
N SER A 221 -18.23 -4.40 4.22
CA SER A 221 -18.55 -3.29 3.34
C SER A 221 -17.42 -3.00 2.34
N LEU A 222 -17.83 -2.50 1.18
CA LEU A 222 -16.94 -2.08 0.10
C LEU A 222 -16.71 -0.56 0.16
N PRO A 223 -15.56 -0.06 -0.32
CA PRO A 223 -15.31 1.37 -0.45
C PRO A 223 -16.40 2.04 -1.30
N ARG A 224 -16.86 3.21 -0.86
CA ARG A 224 -17.89 3.98 -1.55
C ARG A 224 -17.42 5.39 -1.82
N ALA A 225 -17.85 5.96 -2.93
CA ALA A 225 -17.52 7.34 -3.26
C ALA A 225 -18.71 8.26 -3.03
N TYR A 226 -18.44 9.50 -2.66
CA TYR A 226 -19.46 10.52 -2.53
C TYR A 226 -18.97 11.88 -3.03
N ASN A 227 -19.91 12.71 -3.45
CA ASN A 227 -19.65 14.09 -3.84
C ASN A 227 -19.33 14.93 -2.59
N LYS A 228 -18.14 15.52 -2.56
CA LYS A 228 -17.69 16.37 -1.45
C LYS A 228 -18.49 17.68 -1.44
N LYS A 229 -19.39 17.84 -0.46
CA LYS A 229 -20.14 19.09 -0.25
C LYS A 229 -19.41 19.96 0.77
N LYS A 230 -19.01 21.17 0.38
CA LYS A 230 -18.42 22.14 1.32
C LYS A 230 -19.41 22.44 2.46
N GLY A 231 -19.00 22.24 3.71
CA GLY A 231 -19.76 22.63 4.91
C GLY A 231 -20.82 21.65 5.43
N LYS A 232 -20.99 20.46 4.84
CA LYS A 232 -21.81 19.37 5.40
C LYS A 232 -21.05 18.04 5.22
N GLU A 233 -20.72 17.39 6.34
CA GLU A 233 -20.06 16.07 6.44
C GLU A 233 -18.62 15.91 5.90
N SER A 234 -18.01 16.94 5.31
CA SER A 234 -16.60 16.91 4.83
C SER A 234 -15.51 16.76 5.91
N ASP A 235 -15.89 16.61 7.19
CA ASP A 235 -14.99 16.50 8.35
C ASP A 235 -15.07 15.12 9.06
N GLN A 236 -15.61 14.09 8.40
CA GLN A 236 -15.78 12.78 9.04
C GLN A 236 -14.46 11.99 9.20
N LYS A 237 -14.30 11.32 10.34
CA LYS A 237 -13.22 10.36 10.70
C LYS A 237 -13.06 9.15 9.74
N HIS A 238 -13.77 9.14 8.62
CA HIS A 238 -13.89 8.02 7.68
C HIS A 238 -13.28 8.30 6.31
N ILE A 239 -12.77 9.52 6.08
CA ILE A 239 -12.05 9.88 4.85
C ILE A 239 -10.68 9.19 4.88
N MET A 240 -10.40 8.42 3.83
CA MET A 240 -9.06 7.87 3.62
C MET A 240 -8.17 8.95 3.00
N THR A 241 -7.07 9.29 3.68
CA THR A 241 -6.03 10.17 3.13
C THR A 241 -5.00 9.36 2.35
N SER A 242 -4.20 10.07 1.56
CA SER A 242 -3.11 9.44 0.80
C SER A 242 -2.09 8.79 1.72
N GLU A 243 -1.74 9.44 2.83
CA GLU A 243 -0.83 8.87 3.82
C GLU A 243 -1.43 7.65 4.51
N SER A 244 -2.68 7.72 5.00
CA SER A 244 -3.28 6.58 5.72
C SER A 244 -3.45 5.36 4.82
N LEU A 245 -3.78 5.56 3.54
CA LEU A 245 -3.82 4.47 2.57
C LEU A 245 -2.45 3.84 2.37
N LEU A 246 -1.41 4.65 2.17
CA LEU A 246 -0.05 4.15 1.97
C LEU A 246 0.46 3.40 3.20
N VAL A 247 0.17 3.90 4.41
CA VAL A 247 0.43 3.20 5.66
C VAL A 247 -0.24 1.83 5.66
N GLU A 248 -1.53 1.73 5.31
CA GLU A 248 -2.23 0.44 5.29
C GLU A 248 -1.66 -0.53 4.24
N VAL A 249 -1.32 -0.03 3.05
CA VAL A 249 -0.71 -0.83 1.97
C VAL A 249 0.70 -1.30 2.35
N CYS A 250 1.47 -0.49 3.09
CA CYS A 250 2.81 -0.80 3.59
C CYS A 250 2.81 -1.74 4.81
N SER A 251 1.82 -1.59 5.72
CA SER A 251 1.84 -2.22 7.05
C SER A 251 1.81 -3.76 7.06
N VAL A 252 1.52 -4.38 5.91
CA VAL A 252 1.41 -5.84 5.78
C VAL A 252 2.69 -6.48 5.24
N ARG A 253 3.79 -5.71 5.06
CA ARG A 253 4.91 -6.14 4.22
C ARG A 253 6.27 -6.05 4.91
N ILE A 254 7.11 -7.06 4.63
CA ILE A 254 8.39 -7.31 5.29
C ILE A 254 9.37 -6.14 5.08
N ALA A 255 9.36 -5.52 3.91
CA ALA A 255 10.29 -4.46 3.55
C ALA A 255 9.95 -3.05 4.11
N PHE A 256 8.75 -2.84 4.64
CA PHE A 256 8.20 -1.48 4.85
C PHE A 256 7.94 -1.07 6.30
N LEU A 257 8.23 -1.94 7.27
CA LEU A 257 8.19 -1.60 8.70
C LEU A 257 9.11 -0.42 9.09
N CYS A 258 9.99 0.06 8.20
CA CYS A 258 10.99 1.10 8.51
C CYS A 258 10.89 2.38 7.65
N SER A 259 9.81 2.67 6.92
CA SER A 259 9.84 3.75 5.90
C SER A 259 8.73 4.80 5.89
N LEU A 260 7.72 4.70 6.77
CA LEU A 260 6.72 5.75 6.95
C LEU A 260 6.84 6.33 8.36
N PRO A 261 6.85 7.67 8.53
CA PRO A 261 6.98 8.29 9.85
C PRO A 261 5.86 7.90 10.82
N SER A 262 4.74 7.40 10.30
CA SER A 262 3.57 6.94 11.03
C SER A 262 3.50 5.40 11.22
N CYS A 263 4.48 4.64 10.71
CA CYS A 263 4.67 3.20 10.97
C CYS A 263 5.80 2.90 11.97
N CYS A 264 6.49 3.92 12.49
CA CYS A 264 7.56 3.80 13.48
C CYS A 264 7.17 4.46 14.80
#